data_AF-A0A4R5JT51-F1
#
_entry.id   AF-A0A4R5JT51-F1
#
_cell.length_a   1.000
_cell.length_b   1.000
_cell.length_c   1.000
_cell.angle_alpha   90.00
_cell.angle_beta   90.00
_cell.angle_gamma   90.00
#
_symmetry.space_group_name_H-M   'P 1'
#
loop_
_entity.id
_entity.type
_entity.pdbx_description
1 polymer ?
#
loop_
_entity_poly.entity_id
_entity_poly.type
_entity_poly.pdbx_seq_one_letter_code
_entity_poly.pdbx_strand_id
1 'polypeptide(L)'
;MTDQTTRLPIRRALISVSDKTGILEFARELQQLGVEILSTGGTFKLLQDNGVAAVEVADYTGFAEMMDGRVKTLHPKIHGGILGRRGTDDAIMAEHGIKPIDLVAVNLYPFEATISKPGCDLPTAIENIDIGGPTM
;
A
#
# COMPACT_ATOMS: atom_id res chain seq x y z
N MET A 1 15.84 19.22 -8.51
CA MET A 1 14.54 19.75 -8.08
C MET A 1 13.55 19.43 -9.19
N THR A 2 12.64 18.50 -8.98
CA THR A 2 11.53 18.26 -9.91
C THR A 2 10.65 19.50 -9.91
N ASP A 3 10.37 20.04 -11.10
CA ASP A 3 9.42 21.12 -11.29
C ASP A 3 8.06 20.73 -10.66
N GLN A 4 7.72 21.37 -9.53
CA GLN A 4 6.49 21.08 -8.79
C GLN A 4 5.23 21.63 -9.48
N THR A 5 5.34 22.24 -10.67
CA THR A 5 4.19 22.80 -11.38
C THR A 5 3.52 21.81 -12.33
N THR A 6 4.21 20.74 -12.75
CA THR A 6 3.63 19.72 -13.63
C THR A 6 2.81 18.71 -12.83
N ARG A 7 1.48 18.79 -12.90
CA ARG A 7 0.58 17.79 -12.32
C ARG A 7 0.55 16.55 -13.22
N LEU A 8 1.13 15.45 -12.75
CA LEU A 8 1.02 14.16 -13.42
C LEU A 8 -0.30 13.47 -13.03
N PRO A 9 -0.99 12.80 -13.98
CA PRO A 9 -2.17 12.03 -13.65
C PRO A 9 -1.78 10.85 -12.76
N ILE A 10 -2.62 10.54 -11.77
CA ILE A 10 -2.49 9.33 -10.96
C ILE A 10 -2.84 8.16 -11.86
N ARG A 11 -1.91 7.22 -12.07
CA ARG A 11 -2.14 6.00 -12.86
C ARG A 11 -2.18 4.76 -11.98
N ARG A 12 -1.52 4.80 -10.82
CA ARG A 12 -1.52 3.72 -9.85
C ARG A 12 -1.61 4.20 -8.40
N ALA A 13 -2.46 3.54 -7.64
CA ALA A 13 -2.59 3.72 -6.19
C ALA A 13 -2.17 2.45 -5.43
N LEU A 14 -1.45 2.61 -4.33
CA LEU A 14 -1.24 1.56 -3.33
C LEU A 14 -2.13 1.85 -2.11
N ILE A 15 -3.02 0.93 -1.78
CA ILE A 15 -3.99 1.08 -0.68
C ILE A 15 -3.78 -0.02 0.36
N SER A 16 -3.40 0.36 1.58
CA SER A 16 -3.21 -0.57 2.70
C SER A 16 -3.64 0.10 4.00
N VAL A 17 -4.86 -0.19 4.45
CA VAL A 17 -5.47 0.50 5.59
C VAL A 17 -5.92 -0.45 6.71
N SER A 18 -5.65 -0.05 7.94
CA SER A 18 -6.21 -0.67 9.15
C SER A 18 -7.69 -0.30 9.29
N ASP A 19 -7.98 1.01 9.35
CA ASP A 19 -9.33 1.56 9.34
C ASP A 19 -9.84 1.63 7.89
N LYS A 20 -10.94 0.94 7.63
CA LYS A 20 -11.56 0.78 6.30
C LYS A 20 -12.68 1.78 6.04
N THR A 21 -12.89 2.74 6.95
CA THR A 21 -13.92 3.76 6.80
C THR A 21 -13.72 4.53 5.48
N GLY A 22 -14.74 4.54 4.62
CA GLY A 22 -14.75 5.25 3.33
C GLY A 22 -13.88 4.65 2.23
N ILE A 23 -13.21 3.51 2.45
CA ILE A 23 -12.23 2.99 1.49
C ILE A 23 -12.87 2.43 0.22
N LEU A 24 -14.11 1.92 0.32
CA LEU A 24 -14.82 1.38 -0.84
C LEU A 24 -15.22 2.49 -1.81
N GLU A 25 -15.77 3.59 -1.30
CA GLU A 25 -16.12 4.78 -2.07
C GLU A 25 -14.88 5.37 -2.72
N PHE A 26 -13.81 5.56 -1.93
CA PHE A 26 -12.54 6.07 -2.43
C PHE A 26 -11.96 5.21 -3.56
N ALA A 27 -11.91 3.88 -3.38
CA ALA A 27 -11.35 2.97 -4.36
C ALA A 27 -12.22 2.87 -5.63
N ARG A 28 -13.55 2.97 -5.52
CA ARG A 28 -14.46 3.01 -6.67
C ARG A 28 -14.24 4.24 -7.54
N GLU A 29 -14.06 5.41 -6.93
CA GLU A 29 -13.75 6.63 -7.68
C GLU A 29 -12.41 6.53 -8.42
N LEU A 30 -11.38 5.98 -7.76
CA LEU A 30 -10.10 5.71 -8.42
C LEU A 30 -10.25 4.75 -9.60
N GLN A 31 -11.03 3.68 -9.45
CA GLN A 31 -11.30 2.73 -10.53
C GLN A 31 -12.05 3.37 -11.70
N GLN A 32 -13.03 4.25 -11.44
CA GLN A 32 -13.75 5.00 -12.48
C GLN A 32 -12.82 5.93 -13.28
N LEU A 33 -11.79 6.47 -12.62
CA LEU A 33 -10.75 7.29 -13.24
C LEU A 33 -9.69 6.45 -13.99
N GLY A 34 -9.82 5.11 -14.00
CA GLY A 34 -8.89 4.20 -14.66
C GLY A 34 -7.57 3.99 -13.90
N VAL A 35 -7.54 4.28 -12.60
CA VAL A 35 -6.37 4.06 -11.74
C VAL A 35 -6.26 2.59 -11.39
N GLU A 36 -5.09 2.00 -11.61
CA GLU A 36 -4.80 0.64 -11.14
C GLU A 36 -4.57 0.65 -9.62
N ILE A 37 -5.27 -0.23 -8.91
CA ILE A 37 -5.17 -0.33 -7.45
C ILE A 37 -4.31 -1.53 -7.09
N LEU A 38 -3.22 -1.31 -6.35
CA LEU A 38 -2.51 -2.33 -5.61
C LEU A 38 -3.05 -2.36 -4.18
N SER A 39 -3.30 -3.55 -3.64
CA SER A 39 -3.69 -3.70 -2.24
C SER A 39 -3.20 -5.02 -1.64
N THR A 40 -3.36 -5.19 -0.33
CA THR A 40 -2.90 -6.39 0.38
C THR A 40 -3.79 -6.74 1.57
N GLY A 41 -3.78 -8.02 1.96
CA GLY A 41 -4.44 -8.55 3.16
C GLY A 41 -5.92 -8.18 3.24
N GLY A 42 -6.36 -7.78 4.44
CA GLY A 42 -7.76 -7.43 4.69
C GLY A 42 -8.28 -6.25 3.86
N THR A 43 -7.43 -5.36 3.36
CA THR A 43 -7.86 -4.28 2.45
C THR A 43 -8.16 -4.86 1.07
N PHE A 44 -7.24 -5.66 0.52
CA PHE A 44 -7.44 -6.32 -0.78
C PHE A 44 -8.70 -7.17 -0.80
N LYS A 45 -8.89 -8.00 0.25
CA LYS A 45 -10.08 -8.83 0.39
C LYS A 45 -11.37 -8.00 0.41
N LEU A 46 -11.41 -6.92 1.19
CA LEU A 46 -12.57 -6.02 1.23
C LEU A 46 -12.90 -5.47 -0.16
N LEU A 47 -11.89 -5.02 -0.90
CA LEU A 47 -12.08 -4.46 -2.24
C LEU A 47 -12.64 -5.51 -3.21
N GLN A 48 -12.00 -6.69 -3.27
CA GLN A 48 -12.42 -7.83 -4.10
C GLN A 48 -13.85 -8.28 -3.79
N ASP A 49 -14.17 -8.50 -2.51
CA ASP A 49 -15.50 -8.96 -2.07
C ASP A 49 -16.62 -7.97 -2.44
N ASN A 50 -16.26 -6.70 -2.72
CA ASN A 50 -17.19 -5.63 -3.10
C ASN A 50 -17.08 -5.21 -4.57
N GLY A 51 -16.44 -6.05 -5.41
CA GLY A 51 -16.35 -5.85 -6.85
C GLY A 51 -15.43 -4.72 -7.30
N VAL A 52 -14.54 -4.25 -6.42
CA VAL A 52 -13.52 -3.27 -6.77
C VAL A 52 -12.27 -4.00 -7.25
N ALA A 53 -11.89 -3.77 -8.50
CA ALA A 53 -10.72 -4.41 -9.08
C ALA A 53 -9.45 -3.90 -8.38
N ALA A 54 -8.70 -4.82 -7.80
CA ALA A 54 -7.40 -4.56 -7.21
C ALA A 54 -6.45 -5.72 -7.57
N VAL A 55 -5.17 -5.41 -7.66
CA VAL A 55 -4.08 -6.39 -7.82
C VAL A 55 -3.48 -6.64 -6.44
N GLU A 56 -3.31 -7.91 -6.09
CA GLU A 56 -2.67 -8.27 -4.83
C GLU A 56 -1.17 -7.95 -4.87
N VAL A 57 -0.63 -7.38 -3.79
CA VAL A 57 0.81 -7.07 -3.69
C VAL A 57 1.67 -8.32 -3.89
N ALA A 58 1.24 -9.49 -3.42
CA ALA A 58 1.95 -10.76 -3.62
C ALA A 58 2.06 -11.09 -5.11
N ASP A 59 0.97 -10.97 -5.87
CA ASP A 59 0.96 -11.18 -7.32
C ASP A 59 1.84 -10.17 -8.07
N TYR A 60 1.77 -8.89 -7.69
CA TYR A 60 2.57 -7.84 -8.31
C TYR A 60 4.08 -8.04 -8.06
N THR A 61 4.44 -8.36 -6.82
CA THR A 61 5.83 -8.57 -6.43
C THR A 61 6.38 -9.88 -6.98
N GLY A 62 5.54 -10.91 -7.08
CA GLY A 62 5.91 -12.30 -7.34
C GLY A 62 6.46 -13.01 -6.09
N PHE A 63 6.25 -12.43 -4.90
CA PHE A 63 6.75 -12.95 -3.65
C PHE A 63 5.57 -13.34 -2.75
N ALA A 64 5.54 -14.61 -2.33
CA ALA A 64 4.46 -15.14 -1.52
C ALA A 64 4.43 -14.50 -0.11
N GLU A 65 3.25 -14.46 0.50
CA GLU A 65 3.12 -14.03 1.88
C GLU A 65 3.91 -14.95 2.82
N MET A 66 4.66 -14.35 3.75
CA MET A 66 5.44 -15.07 4.76
C MET A 66 5.48 -14.30 6.07
N MET A 67 5.83 -14.99 7.17
CA MET A 67 5.93 -14.40 8.52
C MET A 67 4.66 -13.66 8.93
N ASP A 68 3.50 -14.27 8.68
CA ASP A 68 2.17 -13.70 8.98
C ASP A 68 1.97 -12.29 8.37
N GLY A 69 2.47 -12.11 7.15
CA GLY A 69 2.32 -10.86 6.40
C GLY A 69 3.22 -9.71 6.83
N ARG A 70 4.14 -9.91 7.78
CA ARG A 70 5.03 -8.86 8.32
C ARG A 70 5.94 -8.18 7.29
N VAL A 71 6.30 -8.88 6.22
CA VAL A 71 7.28 -8.41 5.22
C VAL A 71 6.68 -8.18 3.83
N LYS A 72 5.35 -8.27 3.69
CA LYS A 72 4.69 -8.33 2.38
C LYS A 72 4.86 -7.07 1.52
N THR A 73 5.01 -5.89 2.13
CA THR A 73 5.21 -4.63 1.40
C THR A 73 6.68 -4.19 1.33
N LEU A 74 7.58 -4.82 2.10
CA LEU A 74 9.01 -4.50 2.18
C LEU A 74 9.77 -5.07 0.98
N HIS A 75 9.38 -4.66 -0.22
CA HIS A 75 9.86 -5.21 -1.48
C HIS A 75 10.32 -4.11 -2.45
N PRO A 76 11.42 -4.29 -3.20
CA PRO A 76 11.93 -3.29 -4.15
C PRO A 76 10.91 -2.84 -5.21
N LYS A 77 10.03 -3.73 -5.69
CA LYS A 77 8.96 -3.35 -6.63
C LYS A 77 7.92 -2.39 -6.03
N ILE A 78 7.72 -2.41 -4.71
CA ILE A 78 6.83 -1.49 -4.01
C ILE A 78 7.58 -0.18 -3.75
N HIS A 79 8.68 -0.25 -2.99
CA HIS A 79 9.42 0.96 -2.60
C HIS A 79 10.09 1.66 -3.78
N GLY A 80 10.55 0.94 -4.81
CA GLY A 80 11.05 1.54 -6.05
C GLY A 80 9.94 2.24 -6.84
N GLY A 81 8.69 1.76 -6.77
CA GLY A 81 7.55 2.44 -7.38
C GLY A 81 7.21 3.76 -6.68
N ILE A 82 7.35 3.80 -5.35
CA ILE A 82 7.12 4.98 -4.50
C ILE A 82 8.28 5.98 -4.60
N LEU A 83 9.52 5.52 -4.44
CA LEU A 83 10.72 6.33 -4.29
C LEU A 83 11.38 6.71 -5.63
N GLY A 84 11.04 6.02 -6.72
CA GLY A 84 11.64 6.24 -8.04
C GLY A 84 11.44 7.66 -8.56
N ARG A 85 12.53 8.37 -8.85
CA ARG A 85 12.48 9.76 -9.33
C ARG A 85 12.13 9.77 -10.81
N ARG A 86 10.95 10.28 -11.13
CA ARG A 86 10.45 10.37 -12.52
C ARG A 86 11.43 11.14 -13.41
N GLY A 87 11.71 10.61 -14.59
CA GLY A 87 12.66 11.18 -15.55
C GLY A 87 14.14 10.93 -15.23
N THR A 88 14.46 10.43 -14.04
CA THR A 88 15.85 10.11 -13.64
C THR A 88 16.05 8.60 -13.51
N ASP A 89 15.14 7.92 -12.81
CA ASP A 89 15.25 6.50 -12.50
C ASP A 89 14.41 5.62 -13.44
N ASP A 90 13.75 6.21 -14.45
CA ASP A 90 12.80 5.52 -15.33
C ASP A 90 13.42 4.30 -16.03
N ALA A 91 14.68 4.41 -16.48
CA ALA A 91 15.37 3.32 -17.16
C ALA A 91 15.61 2.11 -16.26
N ILE A 92 16.14 2.34 -15.05
CA ILE A 92 16.42 1.26 -14.08
C ILE A 92 15.13 0.67 -13.51
N MET A 93 14.10 1.49 -13.32
CA MET A 93 12.77 1.03 -12.95
C MET A 93 12.19 0.09 -14.02
N ALA A 94 12.26 0.49 -15.30
CA ALA A 94 11.78 -0.32 -16.41
C ALA A 94 12.55 -1.65 -16.55
N GLU A 95 13.89 -1.63 -16.40
CA GLU A 95 14.74 -2.81 -16.43
C GLU A 95 14.31 -3.87 -15.40
N HIS A 96 13.91 -3.45 -14.20
CA HIS A 96 13.46 -4.34 -13.13
C HIS A 96 11.95 -4.54 -13.07
N GLY A 97 11.20 -4.07 -14.07
CA GLY A 97 9.73 -4.19 -14.11
C GLY A 97 9.02 -3.46 -12.96
N ILE A 98 9.66 -2.43 -12.39
CA ILE A 98 9.11 -1.58 -11.36
C ILE A 98 8.31 -0.50 -12.05
N LYS A 99 6.98 -0.53 -11.92
CA LYS A 99 6.16 0.56 -12.47
C LYS A 99 5.80 1.57 -11.37
N PRO A 100 5.64 2.85 -11.72
CA PRO A 100 5.53 3.91 -10.74
C PRO A 100 4.23 3.81 -9.91
N ILE A 101 4.30 4.21 -8.65
CA ILE A 101 3.14 4.37 -7.74
C ILE A 101 2.98 5.87 -7.52
N ASP A 102 1.80 6.40 -7.83
CA ASP A 102 1.53 7.85 -7.85
C ASP A 102 0.71 8.30 -6.63
N LEU A 103 -0.01 7.37 -6.00
CA LEU A 103 -0.79 7.60 -4.79
C LEU A 103 -0.55 6.47 -3.79
N VAL A 104 -0.32 6.83 -2.53
CA VAL A 104 -0.24 5.90 -1.40
C VAL A 104 -1.31 6.29 -0.39
N ALA A 105 -2.25 5.37 -0.13
CA ALA A 105 -3.30 5.53 0.87
C ALA A 105 -3.08 4.48 1.98
N VAL A 106 -2.52 4.94 3.09
CA VAL A 106 -2.15 4.10 4.23
C VAL A 106 -2.65 4.75 5.51
N ASN A 107 -3.21 3.93 6.41
CA ASN A 107 -3.39 4.29 7.80
C ASN A 107 -2.93 3.12 8.68
N LEU A 108 -2.35 3.46 9.82
CA LEU A 108 -1.59 2.54 10.65
C LEU A 108 -2.50 1.74 11.56
N TYR A 109 -1.96 0.67 12.13
CA TYR A 109 -2.63 -0.03 13.22
C TYR A 109 -2.88 0.95 14.39
N PRO A 110 -4.06 0.88 15.03
CA PRO A 110 -4.42 1.80 16.10
C PRO A 110 -3.69 1.39 17.40
N PHE A 111 -2.38 1.63 17.42
CA PHE A 111 -1.48 1.17 18.48
C PHE A 111 -1.86 1.75 19.84
N GLU A 112 -2.08 3.06 19.92
CA GLU A 112 -2.52 3.75 21.15
C GLU A 112 -3.82 3.15 21.69
N ALA A 113 -4.82 2.95 20.83
CA ALA A 113 -6.09 2.34 21.22
C ALA A 113 -5.91 0.87 21.66
N THR A 114 -4.92 0.17 21.11
CA THR A 114 -4.61 -1.22 21.48
C THR A 114 -4.00 -1.29 22.88
N ILE A 115 -2.96 -0.50 23.16
CA ILE A 115 -2.29 -0.50 24.47
C ILE A 115 -3.17 0.09 25.59
N SER A 116 -4.17 0.90 25.23
CA SER A 116 -5.13 1.46 26.19
C SER A 116 -6.19 0.45 26.66
N LYS A 117 -6.28 -0.74 26.03
CA LYS A 117 -7.25 -1.78 26.42
C LYS A 117 -6.85 -2.38 27.78
N PRO A 118 -7.79 -2.51 28.74
CA PRO A 118 -7.53 -3.21 29.99
C PRO A 118 -7.01 -4.63 29.71
N GLY A 119 -5.87 -5.00 30.32
CA GLY A 119 -5.27 -6.32 30.16
C GLY A 119 -4.38 -6.50 28.92
N CYS A 120 -4.06 -5.44 28.18
CA CYS A 120 -3.02 -5.52 27.15
C CYS A 120 -1.67 -5.86 27.77
N ASP A 121 -1.08 -6.99 27.37
CA ASP A 121 0.25 -7.40 27.77
C ASP A 121 1.31 -6.93 26.75
N LEU A 122 2.58 -7.07 27.13
CA LEU A 122 3.71 -6.66 26.30
C LEU A 122 3.76 -7.40 24.95
N PRO A 123 3.57 -8.74 24.88
CA PRO A 123 3.48 -9.44 23.61
C PRO A 123 2.40 -8.87 22.68
N THR A 124 1.19 -8.64 23.19
CA THR A 124 0.10 -8.06 22.39
C THR A 124 0.46 -6.67 21.87
N ALA A 125 1.10 -5.84 22.69
CA ALA A 125 1.59 -4.55 22.25
C ALA A 125 2.61 -4.70 21.11
N ILE A 126 3.63 -5.56 21.28
CA ILE A 126 4.67 -5.80 20.27
C ILE A 126 4.08 -6.26 18.92
N GLU A 127 3.10 -7.16 18.95
CA GLU A 127 2.43 -7.64 17.73
C GLU A 127 1.66 -6.54 16.96
N ASN A 128 1.29 -5.45 17.63
CA ASN A 128 0.57 -4.34 17.01
C ASN A 128 1.49 -3.20 16.53
N ILE A 129 2.81 -3.35 16.63
CA ILE A 129 3.77 -2.42 16.04
C ILE A 129 3.77 -2.62 14.52
N ASP A 130 3.28 -1.62 13.79
CA ASP A 130 3.30 -1.62 12.33
C ASP A 130 4.71 -1.30 11.81
N ILE A 131 5.19 -2.11 10.87
CA ILE A 131 6.49 -1.94 10.20
C ILE A 131 6.27 -1.52 8.75
N GLY A 132 5.40 -2.23 8.03
CA GLY A 132 5.15 -1.97 6.62
C GLY A 132 4.48 -0.62 6.40
N GLY A 133 3.46 -0.29 7.21
CA GLY A 133 2.72 0.96 7.12
C GLY A 133 3.61 2.20 7.23
N PRO A 134 4.43 2.37 8.28
CA PRO A 134 5.33 3.51 8.43
C PRO A 134 6.46 3.61 7.41
N THR A 135 6.77 2.52 6.69
CA THR A 135 7.82 2.52 5.65
C THR A 135 7.29 3.03 4.30
N MET A 136 5.97 3.02 4.10
CA MET A 136 5.30 3.50 2.89
C MET A 136 4.92 4.98 3.01
#